data_AF-A0A9X8IXM8-F1
#
_entry.id   AF-A0A9X8IXM8-F1
#
_cell.length_a   1.000
_cell.length_b   1.000
_cell.length_c   1.000
_cell.angle_alpha   90.00
_cell.angle_beta   90.00
_cell.angle_gamma   90.00
#
_symmetry.space_group_name_H-M   'P 1'
#
loop_
_entity.id
_entity.type
_entity.pdbx_description
1 polymer ?
#
loop_
_entity_poly.entity_id
_entity_poly.type
_entity_poly.pdbx_seq_one_letter_code
_entity_poly.pdbx_strand_id
1 'polypeptide(L)'
;MEGQMKYTFDVNGDYKAQFETYVNTLITSLRESDSGAISNRNVRAKEIKSLTDAYIEMIGELPDSDQLERLSDLLLYEELHDKDRMKVRNNEYPIMSERQLIRRRNEETSEKMYEEYGVDKRNHKVPTRRFRFKNEIRFVDTCARIRNNERRKKYREFTNIQPVIVYYIKDIKKKEF
;
A
#
# COMPACT_ATOMS: atom_id res chain seq x y z
N MET A 1 16.04 39.26 17.22
CA MET A 1 16.17 38.01 18.00
C MET A 1 14.78 37.43 18.06
N GLU A 2 14.49 36.47 17.18
CA GLU A 2 13.17 35.82 17.14
C GLU A 2 12.94 35.09 18.46
N GLY A 3 11.77 35.31 19.05
CA GLY A 3 11.42 34.84 20.38
C GLY A 3 11.42 33.32 20.44
N GLN A 4 12.32 32.75 21.22
CA GLN A 4 12.26 31.33 21.56
C GLN A 4 10.98 31.10 22.35
N MET A 5 10.17 30.14 21.90
CA MET A 5 9.02 29.64 22.65
C MET A 5 9.53 29.13 24.00
N LYS A 6 9.04 29.72 25.09
CA LYS A 6 9.42 29.31 26.44
C LYS A 6 8.53 28.14 26.85
N TYR A 7 9.10 26.94 26.94
CA TYR A 7 8.40 25.75 27.40
C TYR A 7 8.42 25.67 28.93
N THR A 8 7.31 25.26 29.52
CA THR A 8 7.15 25.10 30.98
C THR A 8 6.48 23.78 31.26
N PHE A 9 7.08 22.96 32.12
CA PHE A 9 6.54 21.65 32.51
C PHE A 9 6.07 21.69 33.96
N ASP A 10 4.90 21.10 34.23
CA ASP A 10 4.40 20.90 35.59
C ASP A 10 4.86 19.54 36.13
N VAL A 11 5.74 19.56 37.13
CA VAL A 11 6.33 18.36 37.74
C VAL A 11 5.29 17.54 38.51
N ASN A 12 4.23 18.17 39.03
CA ASN A 12 3.18 17.49 39.77
C ASN A 12 2.04 16.98 38.88
N GLY A 13 2.04 17.37 37.59
CA GLY A 13 1.03 17.01 36.61
C GLY A 13 1.49 15.92 35.64
N ASP A 14 0.70 15.72 34.58
CA ASP A 14 1.05 14.81 33.48
C ASP A 14 2.00 15.50 32.49
N TYR A 15 3.28 15.55 32.87
CA TYR A 15 4.34 16.17 32.07
C TYR A 15 4.55 15.47 30.72
N LYS A 16 4.21 14.18 30.61
CA LYS A 16 4.32 13.41 29.35
C LYS A 16 3.29 13.88 28.35
N ALA A 17 2.04 14.05 28.79
CA ALA A 17 0.98 14.63 27.96
C ALA A 17 1.31 16.08 27.56
N GLN A 18 1.88 16.89 28.46
CA GLN A 18 2.33 18.25 28.13
C GLN A 18 3.39 18.23 27.02
N PHE A 19 4.40 17.36 27.14
CA PHE A 19 5.41 17.20 26.10
C PHE A 19 4.80 16.80 24.75
N GLU A 20 3.90 15.81 24.74
CA GLU A 20 3.20 15.41 23.52
C GLU A 20 2.40 16.56 22.91
N THR A 21 1.70 17.37 23.70
CA THR A 21 0.99 18.54 23.17
C THR A 21 1.94 19.56 22.56
N TYR A 22 3.10 19.83 23.18
CA TYR A 22 4.10 20.72 22.60
C TYR A 22 4.65 20.19 21.27
N VAL A 23 4.96 18.89 21.20
CA VAL A 23 5.37 18.23 19.95
C VAL A 23 4.28 18.38 18.88
N ASN A 24 3.02 18.14 19.22
CA ASN A 24 1.88 18.31 18.31
C ASN A 24 1.75 19.76 17.81
N THR A 25 1.93 20.75 18.69
CA THR A 25 1.88 22.16 18.29
C THR A 25 3.01 22.54 17.34
N LEU A 26 4.23 22.04 17.55
CA LEU A 26 5.37 22.25 16.64
C LEU A 26 5.13 21.61 15.26
N ILE A 27 4.58 20.41 15.22
CA ILE A 27 4.24 19.74 13.95
C ILE A 27 3.12 20.48 13.22
N THR A 28 2.12 20.95 13.95
CA THR A 28 0.94 21.63 13.37
C THR A 28 1.30 23.01 12.88
N SER A 29 2.04 23.79 13.68
CA SER A 29 2.52 25.11 13.27
C SER A 29 3.31 25.00 11.97
N LEU A 30 4.19 24.01 11.83
CA LEU A 30 4.97 23.75 10.63
C LEU A 30 4.11 23.41 9.40
N ARG A 31 3.01 22.69 9.57
CA ARG A 31 2.08 22.39 8.47
C ARG A 31 1.27 23.59 8.02
N GLU A 32 0.92 24.48 8.95
CA GLU A 32 0.11 25.68 8.65
C GLU A 32 0.94 26.83 8.11
N SER A 33 2.22 26.86 8.47
CA SER A 33 3.19 27.85 8.03
C SER A 33 4.00 27.34 6.84
N ASP A 34 3.34 27.16 5.70
CA ASP A 34 3.97 26.94 4.39
C ASP A 34 4.90 28.11 3.94
N SER A 35 5.14 29.10 4.81
CA SER A 35 6.14 30.14 4.64
C SER A 35 7.55 29.57 4.83
N GLY A 36 8.45 29.82 3.87
CA GLY A 36 9.84 29.32 3.85
C GLY A 36 10.72 29.63 5.08
N ALA A 37 10.23 30.40 6.06
CA ALA A 37 10.89 30.66 7.34
C ALA A 37 10.97 29.41 8.25
N ILE A 38 9.95 28.55 8.23
CA ILE A 38 9.92 27.31 9.04
C ILE A 38 10.57 26.13 8.31
N SER A 39 10.85 26.28 7.01
CA SER A 39 11.66 25.35 6.22
C SER A 39 13.15 25.37 6.59
N ASN A 40 13.61 26.27 7.48
CA ASN A 40 15.01 26.32 7.85
C ASN A 40 15.32 25.31 8.96
N ARG A 41 15.98 24.20 8.59
CA ARG A 41 16.50 23.17 9.51
C ARG A 41 17.15 23.72 10.78
N ASN A 42 17.88 24.83 10.70
CA ASN A 42 18.57 25.41 11.86
C ASN A 42 17.62 26.00 12.91
N VAL A 43 16.50 26.58 12.48
CA VAL A 43 15.50 27.15 13.40
C VAL A 43 14.81 26.01 14.14
N ARG A 44 14.39 24.98 13.41
CA ARG A 44 13.75 23.79 13.99
C ARG A 44 14.68 23.04 14.95
N ALA A 45 15.94 22.88 14.59
CA ALA A 45 16.93 22.28 15.49
C ALA A 45 17.07 23.05 16.81
N LYS A 46 16.99 24.38 16.79
CA LYS A 46 17.03 25.20 18.00
C LYS A 46 15.76 25.04 18.84
N GLU A 47 14.59 25.01 18.21
CA GLU A 47 13.31 24.82 18.90
C GLU A 47 13.21 23.44 19.55
N ILE A 48 13.50 22.38 18.80
CA ILE A 48 13.57 21.00 19.30
C ILE A 48 14.52 20.93 20.49
N LYS A 49 15.72 21.51 20.34
CA LYS A 49 16.70 21.54 21.44
C LYS A 49 16.16 22.27 22.66
N SER A 50 15.54 23.44 22.49
CA SER A 50 14.96 24.17 23.62
C SER A 50 13.84 23.41 24.33
N LEU A 51 13.04 22.64 23.58
CA LEU A 51 11.99 21.79 24.13
C LEU A 51 12.57 20.61 24.92
N THR A 52 13.58 19.93 24.38
CA THR A 52 14.22 18.78 25.04
C THR A 52 15.04 19.22 26.25
N ASP A 53 15.78 20.32 26.15
CA ASP A 53 16.59 20.86 27.24
C ASP A 53 15.67 21.29 28.40
N ALA A 54 14.56 21.98 28.13
CA ALA A 54 13.59 22.36 29.15
C ALA A 54 12.93 21.14 29.84
N TYR A 55 12.69 20.05 29.11
CA TYR A 55 12.15 18.82 29.69
C TYR A 55 13.17 18.16 30.64
N ILE A 56 14.42 18.05 30.19
CA ILE A 56 15.51 17.45 30.97
C ILE A 56 15.83 18.31 32.21
N GLU A 57 15.86 19.63 32.09
CA GLU A 57 16.15 20.54 33.20
C GLU A 57 15.08 20.47 34.31
N MET A 58 13.80 20.33 33.94
CA MET A 58 12.69 20.33 34.90
C MET A 58 12.42 18.96 35.52
N ILE A 59 12.54 17.88 34.75
CA ILE A 59 12.15 16.52 35.17
C ILE A 59 13.38 15.69 35.56
N GLY A 60 14.53 15.93 34.92
CA GLY A 60 15.75 15.15 35.12
C GLY A 60 15.79 13.80 34.39
N GLU A 61 14.75 13.49 33.61
CA GLU A 61 14.65 12.26 32.81
C GLU A 61 14.69 12.55 31.30
N LEU A 62 15.02 11.51 30.52
CA LEU A 62 14.95 11.57 29.07
C LEU A 62 13.47 11.52 28.61
N PRO A 63 13.10 12.28 27.57
CA PRO A 63 11.78 12.17 26.96
C PRO A 63 11.52 10.77 26.40
N ASP A 64 10.25 10.45 26.20
CA ASP A 64 9.81 9.16 25.67
C ASP A 64 10.33 8.90 24.24
N SER A 65 10.65 7.64 23.92
CA SER A 65 11.28 7.28 22.64
C SER A 65 10.42 7.65 21.45
N ASP A 66 9.10 7.45 21.57
CA ASP A 66 8.15 7.69 20.50
C ASP A 66 8.09 9.18 20.15
N GLN A 67 8.23 10.06 21.14
CA GLN A 67 8.24 11.51 20.91
C GLN A 67 9.58 11.97 20.31
N LEU A 68 10.70 11.34 20.70
CA LEU A 68 12.00 11.60 20.08
C LEU A 68 12.03 11.19 18.61
N GLU A 69 11.39 10.07 18.25
CA GLU A 69 11.22 9.66 16.85
C GLU A 69 10.47 10.73 16.06
N ARG A 70 9.35 11.23 16.59
CA ARG A 70 8.57 12.30 15.95
C ARG A 70 9.35 13.60 15.79
N LEU A 71 10.16 13.98 16.78
CA LEU A 71 11.04 15.15 16.69
C LEU A 71 12.17 14.93 15.67
N SER A 72 12.66 13.69 15.54
CA SER A 72 13.67 13.35 14.53
C SER A 72 13.12 13.44 13.10
N ASP A 73 11.89 12.99 12.89
CA ASP A 73 11.16 13.16 11.62
C ASP A 73 10.93 14.63 11.30
N LEU A 74 10.59 15.44 12.32
CA LEU A 74 10.48 16.88 12.16
C LEU A 74 11.84 17.49 11.77
N LEU A 75 12.94 17.09 12.39
CA LEU A 75 14.28 17.58 12.05
C LEU A 75 14.68 17.25 10.60
N LEU A 76 14.28 16.09 10.08
CA LEU A 76 14.61 15.58 8.73
C LEU A 76 13.48 15.78 7.72
N TYR A 77 12.57 16.72 7.97
CA TYR A 77 11.38 16.90 7.14
C TYR A 77 11.68 17.19 5.67
N GLU A 78 12.67 18.03 5.36
CA GLU A 78 13.00 18.39 3.98
C GLU A 78 13.44 17.15 3.21
N GLU A 79 14.29 16.33 3.84
CA GLU A 79 14.70 15.07 3.27
C GLU A 79 13.50 14.11 3.19
N LEU A 80 12.75 13.86 4.26
CA LEU A 80 11.67 12.87 4.24
C LEU A 80 10.48 13.26 3.33
N HIS A 81 10.22 14.55 3.17
CA HIS A 81 9.13 15.08 2.34
C HIS A 81 9.52 15.30 0.87
N ASP A 82 10.80 15.31 0.54
CA ASP A 82 11.25 15.42 -0.85
C ASP A 82 10.65 14.28 -1.71
N LYS A 83 9.86 14.66 -2.71
CA LYS A 83 9.11 13.75 -3.60
C LYS A 83 9.88 13.42 -4.88
N ASP A 84 11.12 13.88 -5.04
CA ASP A 84 11.90 13.57 -6.23
C ASP A 84 12.01 12.05 -6.43
N ARG A 85 11.61 11.59 -7.61
CA ARG A 85 11.73 10.19 -8.01
C ARG A 85 13.19 9.79 -8.16
N MET A 86 14.04 10.72 -8.58
CA MET A 86 15.47 10.48 -8.86
C MET A 86 16.38 10.83 -7.68
N LYS A 87 15.82 11.01 -6.48
CA LYS A 87 16.55 11.35 -5.26
C LYS A 87 17.80 10.50 -5.00
N VAL A 88 17.69 9.19 -5.19
CA VAL A 88 18.80 8.24 -4.99
C VAL A 88 19.94 8.45 -5.99
N ARG A 89 19.62 8.94 -7.19
CA ARG A 89 20.62 9.24 -8.23
C ARG A 89 21.24 10.63 -8.05
N ASN A 90 20.45 11.59 -7.60
CA ASN A 90 20.85 12.99 -7.53
C ASN A 90 21.67 13.30 -6.26
N ASN A 91 21.43 12.57 -5.16
CA ASN A 91 22.09 12.79 -3.88
C ASN A 91 23.02 11.61 -3.54
N GLU A 92 24.24 11.92 -3.06
CA GLU A 92 25.22 10.90 -2.68
C GLU A 92 24.74 10.05 -1.49
N TYR A 93 24.09 10.67 -0.50
CA TYR A 93 23.54 10.02 0.69
C TYR A 93 22.04 10.31 0.84
N PRO A 94 21.18 9.60 0.08
CA PRO A 94 19.74 9.85 0.10
C PRO A 94 19.08 9.26 1.34
N ILE A 95 18.44 10.09 2.15
CA ILE A 95 17.54 9.65 3.24
C ILE A 95 16.16 9.38 2.63
N MET A 96 15.60 8.18 2.81
CA MET A 96 14.29 7.81 2.25
C MET A 96 13.26 7.65 3.37
N SER A 97 12.04 8.14 3.12
CA SER A 97 10.89 7.80 3.98
C SER A 97 10.50 6.32 3.82
N GLU A 98 9.80 5.77 4.82
CA GLU A 98 9.33 4.39 4.79
C GLU A 98 8.51 4.09 3.52
N ARG A 99 7.62 5.01 3.13
CA ARG A 99 6.83 4.88 1.91
C ARG A 99 7.70 4.84 0.65
N GLN A 100 8.79 5.61 0.60
CA GLN A 100 9.74 5.59 -0.52
C GLN A 100 10.52 4.27 -0.56
N LEU A 101 10.93 3.75 0.59
CA LEU A 101 11.57 2.42 0.70
C LEU A 101 10.64 1.30 0.22
N ILE A 102 9.37 1.32 0.63
CA ILE A 102 8.38 0.33 0.18
C ILE A 102 8.20 0.40 -1.34
N ARG A 103 8.08 1.60 -1.91
CA ARG A 103 7.99 1.76 -3.37
C ARG A 103 9.21 1.21 -4.09
N ARG A 104 10.41 1.53 -3.59
CA ARG A 104 11.66 1.00 -4.12
C ARG A 104 11.70 -0.52 -4.07
N ARG A 105 11.41 -1.12 -2.92
CA ARG A 105 11.35 -2.59 -2.76
C ARG A 105 10.33 -3.26 -3.68
N ASN A 106 9.21 -2.60 -3.96
CA ASN A 106 8.19 -3.12 -4.89
C ASN A 106 8.64 -3.03 -6.36
N GLU A 107 9.53 -2.09 -6.69
CA GLU A 107 10.12 -1.94 -8.03
C GLU A 107 11.40 -2.79 -8.20
N GLU A 108 12.01 -3.23 -7.11
CA GLU A 108 13.16 -4.13 -7.12
C GLU A 108 12.75 -5.54 -7.59
N THR A 109 13.62 -6.16 -8.39
CA THR A 109 13.43 -7.55 -8.82
C THR A 109 13.71 -8.50 -7.67
N SER A 110 12.85 -9.48 -7.46
CA SER A 110 13.06 -10.50 -6.44
C SER A 110 14.39 -11.22 -6.62
N GLU A 111 15.06 -11.58 -5.53
CA GLU A 111 16.34 -12.32 -5.56
C GLU A 111 16.26 -13.61 -6.39
N LYS A 112 15.10 -14.27 -6.36
CA LYS A 112 14.77 -15.45 -7.18
C LYS A 112 14.99 -15.25 -8.69
N MET A 113 14.92 -14.02 -9.18
CA MET A 113 15.25 -13.72 -10.58
C MET A 113 16.72 -14.03 -10.87
N TYR A 114 17.65 -13.79 -9.94
CA TYR A 114 19.06 -14.12 -10.13
C TYR A 114 19.32 -15.63 -10.11
N GLU A 115 18.53 -16.40 -9.37
CA GLU A 115 18.61 -17.87 -9.38
C GLU A 115 18.11 -18.46 -10.70
N GLU A 116 17.03 -17.89 -11.26
CA GLU A 116 16.39 -18.38 -12.48
C GLU A 116 17.17 -18.01 -13.75
N TYR A 117 17.99 -16.96 -13.71
CA TYR A 117 18.75 -16.48 -14.88
C TYR A 117 20.22 -16.93 -14.80
N GLY A 118 20.65 -17.70 -15.80
CA GLY A 118 22.05 -18.08 -15.94
C GLY A 118 22.92 -16.94 -16.47
N VAL A 119 24.25 -17.12 -16.41
CA VAL A 119 25.24 -16.20 -17.00
C VAL A 119 24.98 -15.96 -18.49
N ASP A 120 24.40 -16.95 -19.17
CA ASP A 120 23.96 -16.90 -20.58
C ASP A 120 22.78 -15.95 -20.85
N LYS A 121 22.27 -15.25 -19.82
CA LYS A 121 21.08 -14.37 -19.86
C LYS A 121 19.80 -15.11 -20.26
N ARG A 122 19.79 -16.44 -20.13
CA ARG A 122 18.64 -17.29 -20.40
C ARG A 122 17.88 -17.57 -19.10
N ASN A 123 16.57 -17.65 -19.21
CA ASN A 123 15.69 -18.03 -18.11
C ASN A 123 15.60 -19.56 -18.04
N HIS A 124 16.09 -20.15 -16.95
CA HIS A 124 16.11 -21.59 -16.67
C HIS A 124 14.98 -22.02 -15.71
N LYS A 125 14.01 -21.15 -15.42
CA LYS A 125 12.83 -21.50 -14.64
C LYS A 125 12.07 -22.64 -15.31
N VAL A 126 11.62 -23.61 -14.51
CA VAL A 126 10.67 -24.63 -14.96
C VAL A 126 9.47 -23.93 -15.59
N PRO A 127 9.06 -24.29 -16.84
CA PRO A 127 7.96 -23.62 -17.52
C PRO A 127 6.63 -23.95 -16.83
N THR A 128 6.26 -23.16 -15.84
CA THR A 128 4.96 -23.25 -15.17
C THR A 128 3.94 -22.43 -15.93
N ARG A 129 2.76 -23.01 -16.17
CA ARG A 129 1.64 -22.27 -16.77
C ARG A 129 1.29 -21.06 -15.88
N ARG A 130 1.29 -19.85 -16.45
CA ARG A 130 0.84 -18.65 -15.74
C ARG A 130 -0.59 -18.82 -15.26
N PHE A 131 -0.88 -18.34 -14.04
CA PHE A 131 -2.26 -18.12 -13.63
C PHE A 131 -2.92 -17.13 -14.60
N ARG A 132 -4.15 -17.45 -15.02
CA ARG A 132 -4.94 -16.54 -15.85
C ARG A 132 -5.38 -15.37 -15.00
N PHE A 133 -5.41 -14.16 -15.59
CA PHE A 133 -5.99 -13.01 -14.90
C PHE A 133 -7.51 -13.16 -14.75
N LYS A 134 -8.12 -12.44 -13.81
CA LYS A 134 -9.58 -12.49 -13.57
C LYS A 134 -10.40 -12.29 -14.85
N ASN A 135 -9.97 -11.36 -15.70
CA ASN A 135 -10.65 -11.07 -16.98
C ASN A 135 -10.55 -12.24 -17.97
N GLU A 136 -9.38 -12.90 -18.04
CA GLU A 136 -9.18 -14.07 -18.90
C GLU A 136 -9.98 -15.28 -18.42
N ILE A 137 -10.07 -15.49 -17.09
CA ILE A 137 -10.90 -16.54 -16.51
C ILE A 137 -12.37 -16.29 -16.88
N ARG A 138 -12.86 -15.06 -16.70
CA ARG A 138 -14.22 -14.68 -17.07
C ARG A 138 -14.50 -14.94 -18.55
N PHE A 139 -13.57 -14.57 -19.44
CA PHE A 139 -13.69 -14.82 -20.87
C PHE A 139 -13.78 -16.32 -21.20
N VAL A 140 -12.93 -17.15 -20.59
CA VAL A 140 -12.98 -18.61 -20.77
C VAL A 140 -14.31 -19.19 -20.24
N ASP A 141 -14.79 -18.68 -19.12
CA ASP A 141 -16.03 -19.15 -18.51
C ASP A 141 -17.24 -18.82 -19.41
N THR A 142 -17.34 -17.59 -19.90
CA THR A 142 -18.42 -17.14 -20.79
C THR A 142 -18.37 -17.79 -22.18
N CYS A 143 -17.18 -17.87 -22.78
CA CYS A 143 -17.05 -18.37 -24.15
C CYS A 143 -17.05 -19.90 -24.24
N ALA A 144 -16.51 -20.60 -23.23
CA ALA A 144 -16.30 -22.05 -23.31
C ALA A 144 -17.05 -22.83 -22.22
N ARG A 145 -16.82 -22.56 -20.92
CA ARG A 145 -17.35 -23.45 -19.86
C ARG A 145 -18.87 -23.44 -19.80
N ILE A 146 -19.50 -22.27 -19.85
CA ILE A 146 -20.97 -22.14 -19.81
C ILE A 146 -21.58 -22.85 -21.03
N ARG A 147 -21.10 -22.53 -22.24
CA ARG A 147 -21.60 -23.15 -23.48
C ARG A 147 -21.38 -24.66 -23.53
N ASN A 148 -20.23 -25.14 -23.06
CA ASN A 148 -19.95 -26.58 -23.00
C ASN A 148 -20.85 -27.27 -21.97
N ASN A 149 -21.16 -26.61 -20.85
CA ASN A 149 -22.11 -27.13 -19.87
C ASN A 149 -23.53 -27.24 -20.46
N GLU A 150 -23.99 -26.22 -21.19
CA GLU A 150 -25.27 -26.26 -21.92
C GLU A 150 -25.31 -27.36 -22.97
N ARG A 151 -24.27 -27.48 -23.80
CA ARG A 151 -24.14 -28.57 -24.79
C ARG A 151 -24.19 -29.94 -24.13
N ARG A 152 -23.51 -30.10 -22.99
CA ARG A 152 -23.50 -31.34 -22.21
C ARG A 152 -24.88 -31.66 -21.64
N LYS A 153 -25.66 -30.65 -21.20
CA LYS A 153 -27.05 -30.83 -20.75
C LYS A 153 -27.95 -31.31 -21.88
N LYS A 154 -27.94 -30.61 -23.03
CA LYS A 154 -28.72 -31.01 -24.22
C LYS A 154 -28.38 -32.42 -24.69
N TYR A 155 -27.08 -32.75 -24.75
CA TYR A 155 -26.64 -34.09 -25.13
C TYR A 155 -27.11 -35.16 -24.14
N ARG A 156 -27.05 -34.88 -22.83
CA ARG A 156 -27.59 -35.78 -21.80
C ARG A 156 -29.10 -35.97 -21.92
N GLU A 157 -29.84 -34.89 -22.12
CA GLU A 157 -31.29 -34.96 -22.35
C GLU A 157 -31.62 -35.83 -23.57
N PHE A 158 -30.90 -35.64 -24.68
CA PHE A 158 -31.07 -36.43 -25.89
C PHE A 158 -30.69 -37.91 -25.71
N THR A 159 -29.60 -38.20 -25.00
CA THR A 159 -29.11 -39.57 -24.78
C THR A 159 -29.81 -40.32 -23.66
N ASN A 160 -30.54 -39.62 -22.79
CA ASN A 160 -31.38 -40.26 -21.78
C ASN A 160 -32.49 -41.07 -22.47
N ILE A 161 -32.90 -42.18 -21.83
CA ILE A 161 -33.96 -43.07 -22.33
C ILE A 161 -35.25 -42.27 -22.49
N GLN A 162 -35.70 -42.11 -23.74
CA GLN A 162 -36.94 -41.41 -24.06
C GLN A 162 -38.13 -42.37 -24.01
N PRO A 163 -39.31 -41.93 -23.54
CA PRO A 163 -40.51 -42.74 -23.59
C PRO A 163 -40.96 -42.96 -25.04
N VAL A 164 -41.30 -44.20 -25.39
CA VAL A 164 -41.88 -44.53 -26.70
C VAL A 164 -43.34 -44.10 -26.71
N ILE A 165 -43.69 -43.12 -27.54
CA ILE A 165 -45.06 -42.65 -27.71
C ILE A 165 -45.71 -43.42 -28.86
N VAL A 166 -46.78 -44.17 -28.56
CA VAL A 166 -47.54 -44.94 -29.55
C VAL A 166 -48.84 -44.19 -29.85
N TYR A 167 -49.08 -43.87 -31.13
CA TYR A 167 -50.33 -43.26 -31.59
C TYR A 167 -51.17 -44.31 -32.34
N TYR A 168 -52.44 -44.45 -31.95
CA TYR A 168 -53.39 -45.32 -32.62
C TYR A 168 -54.11 -44.54 -33.72
N ILE A 169 -53.95 -44.97 -34.97
CA ILE A 169 -54.70 -44.41 -36.11
C ILE A 169 -56.09 -45.03 -36.12
N LYS A 170 -57.05 -44.41 -35.43
CA LYS A 170 -58.48 -44.60 -35.68
C LYS A 170 -59.11 -43.25 -35.97
N ASP A 171 -59.95 -43.23 -37.00
CA ASP A 171 -60.72 -42.09 -37.52
C ASP A 171 -60.12 -41.34 -38.72
N ILE A 172 -59.63 -42.07 -39.72
CA ILE A 172 -59.81 -41.62 -41.11
C ILE A 172 -61.20 -42.11 -41.54
N LYS A 173 -62.26 -41.33 -41.25
CA LYS A 173 -63.56 -41.56 -41.86
C LYS A 173 -63.42 -41.37 -43.37
N LYS A 174 -63.55 -42.45 -44.15
CA LYS A 174 -63.77 -42.37 -45.60
C LYS A 174 -65.00 -41.48 -45.82
N LYS A 175 -64.80 -40.31 -46.45
CA LYS A 175 -65.90 -39.56 -47.09
C LYS A 175 -66.33 -40.40 -48.30
N GLU A 176 -67.48 -41.04 -48.21
CA GLU A 176 -68.16 -41.62 -49.36
C GLU A 176 -68.76 -40.48 -50.20
N PHE A 177 -68.61 -40.58 -51.52
CA PHE A 177 -69.14 -39.69 -52.55
C PHE A 177 -70.62 -39.97 -52.82
#